data_AF-A0A150UZ63-F1
#
_entry.id   AF-A0A150UZ63-F1
#
_cell.length_a   1.000
_cell.length_b   1.000
_cell.length_c   1.000
_cell.angle_alpha   90.00
_cell.angle_beta   90.00
_cell.angle_gamma   90.00
#
_symmetry.space_group_name_H-M   'P 1'
#
loop_
_entity.id
_entity.type
_entity.pdbx_description
1 polymer ?
#
loop_
_entity_poly.entity_id
_entity_poly.type
_entity_poly.pdbx_seq_one_letter_code
_entity_poly.pdbx_strand_id
1 'polypeptide(L)'
;MTFRLRCAPLDPCKGFPDEGSWHVAENIWPETAYFLLNDHVLEPRRKLHHGRYLPIDLTDLVSEGENELKIVINRHSTDRSTFSFAVAVELVEVMSHESIIKAVNRQTIPSEKSLDDIKKALAGPSSANDDDDIVMTSSSMIIKLFDPITCAQIFTLPVRGQFCLHRDPFDLEMFLETRKRDHPGWPAVVDTWLCPICRACVAPQHLVKDGFLVEVRKVLEEKGLLGTRMITVAPDGSWKVKEEAEEQNEIRFPALKREENDANVNSAAEKSSEPAVIAID
;
A
#
# COMPACT_ATOMS: atom_id res chain seq x y z
N MET A 1 -13.55 -19.19 -5.35
CA MET A 1 -14.02 -17.97 -5.99
C MET A 1 -15.08 -17.38 -5.09
N THR A 2 -15.03 -16.07 -4.83
CA THR A 2 -16.00 -15.38 -3.97
C THR A 2 -16.42 -14.08 -4.64
N PHE A 3 -17.67 -13.69 -4.45
CA PHE A 3 -18.19 -12.40 -4.91
C PHE A 3 -18.33 -11.48 -3.72
N ARG A 4 -17.92 -10.21 -3.85
CA ARG A 4 -18.14 -9.23 -2.79
C ARG A 4 -18.58 -7.88 -3.34
N LEU A 5 -19.48 -7.22 -2.63
CA LEU A 5 -19.87 -5.84 -2.92
C LEU A 5 -18.92 -4.89 -2.21
N ARG A 6 -18.41 -3.90 -2.95
CA ARG A 6 -17.73 -2.74 -2.41
C ARG A 6 -18.36 -1.45 -2.91
N CYS A 7 -18.28 -0.42 -2.08
CA CYS A 7 -18.71 0.93 -2.40
C CYS A 7 -17.61 1.89 -1.96
N ALA A 8 -17.29 2.89 -2.77
CA ALA A 8 -16.24 3.87 -2.47
C ALA A 8 -16.69 5.27 -2.88
N PRO A 9 -16.25 6.33 -2.17
CA PRO A 9 -16.46 7.70 -2.60
C PRO A 9 -15.91 7.92 -4.01
N LEU A 10 -16.68 8.59 -4.84
CA LEU A 10 -16.32 8.90 -6.21
C LEU A 10 -16.00 10.38 -6.31
N ASP A 11 -14.74 10.69 -6.63
CA ASP A 11 -14.35 12.01 -7.13
C ASP A 11 -14.77 12.06 -8.62
N PRO A 12 -15.73 12.91 -9.03
CA PRO A 12 -16.22 12.94 -10.41
C PRO A 12 -15.15 13.32 -11.45
N CYS A 13 -14.08 13.99 -11.04
CA CYS A 13 -13.01 14.42 -11.92
C CYS A 13 -11.93 13.33 -12.08
N LYS A 14 -11.68 12.53 -11.04
CA LYS A 14 -10.62 11.51 -11.04
C LYS A 14 -11.14 10.12 -11.33
N GLY A 15 -12.31 9.78 -10.81
CA GLY A 15 -12.88 8.44 -10.88
C GLY A 15 -11.92 7.36 -10.36
N PHE A 16 -12.02 6.18 -10.97
CA PHE A 16 -11.09 5.07 -10.79
C PHE A 16 -10.52 4.70 -12.16
N PRO A 17 -9.42 5.33 -12.61
CA PRO A 17 -8.90 5.18 -13.96
C PRO A 17 -8.36 3.77 -14.25
N ASP A 18 -8.03 3.01 -13.21
CA ASP A 18 -7.51 1.66 -13.29
C ASP A 18 -7.91 0.82 -12.07
N GLU A 19 -7.75 -0.51 -12.18
CA GLU A 19 -8.04 -1.47 -11.10
C GLU A 19 -7.23 -1.19 -9.83
N GLY A 20 -6.00 -0.66 -9.96
CA GLY A 20 -5.15 -0.33 -8.84
C GLY A 20 -5.75 0.77 -7.97
N SER A 21 -6.26 1.83 -8.59
CA SER A 21 -6.94 2.94 -7.91
C SER A 21 -8.19 2.49 -7.16
N TRP A 22 -8.96 1.54 -7.72
CA TRP A 22 -10.14 0.96 -7.08
C TRP A 22 -9.76 0.03 -5.91
N HIS A 23 -8.72 -0.79 -6.10
CA HIS A 23 -8.27 -1.74 -5.09
C HIS A 23 -7.85 -1.04 -3.79
N VAL A 24 -7.13 0.09 -3.90
CA VAL A 24 -6.66 0.86 -2.74
C VAL A 24 -7.72 1.81 -2.15
N ALA A 25 -8.84 2.00 -2.84
CA ALA A 25 -9.90 2.89 -2.39
C ALA A 25 -10.50 2.45 -1.05
N GLU A 26 -10.84 3.41 -0.19
CA GLU A 26 -11.56 3.07 1.04
C GLU A 26 -12.96 2.55 0.70
N ASN A 27 -13.31 1.41 1.30
CA ASN A 27 -14.70 0.95 1.27
C ASN A 27 -15.52 1.83 2.22
N ILE A 28 -16.66 2.35 1.77
CA ILE A 28 -17.59 3.18 2.56
C ILE A 28 -19.02 2.83 2.18
N TRP A 29 -19.89 2.69 3.17
CA TRP A 29 -21.33 2.48 2.96
C TRP A 29 -22.12 3.75 3.32
N PRO A 30 -22.70 4.46 2.33
CA PRO A 30 -23.52 5.64 2.61
C PRO A 30 -24.71 5.29 3.52
N GLU A 31 -25.07 6.16 4.46
CA GLU A 31 -26.22 5.96 5.35
C GLU A 31 -27.55 6.06 4.60
N THR A 32 -27.58 6.84 3.53
CA THR A 32 -28.73 7.05 2.67
C THR A 32 -28.92 5.95 1.63
N ALA A 33 -27.99 4.98 1.51
CA ALA A 33 -28.05 3.93 0.49
C ALA A 33 -28.35 2.56 1.10
N TYR A 34 -29.25 1.84 0.42
CA TYR A 34 -29.63 0.46 0.70
C TYR A 34 -29.37 -0.37 -0.55
N PHE A 35 -28.98 -1.63 -0.35
CA PHE A 35 -28.57 -2.51 -1.42
C PHE A 35 -29.36 -3.80 -1.33
N LEU A 36 -29.83 -4.30 -2.46
CA LEU A 36 -30.50 -5.58 -2.57
C LEU A 36 -29.90 -6.37 -3.72
N LEU A 37 -29.62 -7.64 -3.51
CA LEU A 37 -29.22 -8.57 -4.58
C LEU A 37 -30.29 -9.63 -4.70
N ASN A 38 -30.90 -9.77 -5.89
CA ASN A 38 -31.98 -10.74 -6.12
C ASN A 38 -33.11 -10.62 -5.09
N ASP A 39 -33.53 -9.38 -4.81
CA ASP A 39 -34.51 -8.98 -3.78
C ASP A 39 -34.12 -9.31 -2.32
N HIS A 40 -32.93 -9.88 -2.10
CA HIS A 40 -32.36 -10.07 -0.77
C HIS A 40 -31.70 -8.78 -0.27
N VAL A 41 -32.17 -8.26 0.86
CA VAL A 41 -31.58 -7.07 1.49
C VAL A 41 -30.15 -7.40 1.96
N LEU A 42 -29.19 -6.59 1.53
CA LEU A 42 -27.80 -6.70 1.93
C LEU A 42 -27.55 -5.84 3.16
N GLU A 43 -26.88 -6.40 4.18
CA GLU A 43 -26.53 -5.69 5.40
C GLU A 43 -25.13 -5.04 5.28
N PRO A 44 -25.03 -3.70 5.17
CA PRO A 44 -23.73 -3.06 5.05
C PRO A 44 -22.93 -3.20 6.34
N ARG A 45 -21.73 -3.74 6.23
CA ARG A 45 -20.83 -3.96 7.36
C ARG A 45 -20.12 -2.66 7.76
N ARG A 46 -20.74 -1.87 8.63
CA ARG A 46 -20.34 -0.50 9.01
C ARG A 46 -19.23 -0.44 10.07
N LYS A 47 -18.57 0.73 10.15
CA LYS A 47 -17.44 1.00 11.04
C LYS A 47 -17.75 0.74 12.53
N LEU A 48 -18.94 1.10 13.01
CA LEU A 48 -19.31 0.97 14.43
C LEU A 48 -19.15 -0.48 14.95
N HIS A 49 -19.48 -1.47 14.12
CA HIS A 49 -19.47 -2.88 14.52
C HIS A 49 -18.15 -3.60 14.22
N HIS A 50 -17.32 -3.05 13.31
CA HIS A 50 -16.15 -3.75 12.77
C HIS A 50 -14.84 -2.95 12.83
N GLY A 51 -14.85 -1.74 13.41
CA GLY A 51 -13.71 -0.82 13.43
C GLY A 51 -13.40 -0.15 12.08
N ARG A 52 -13.91 -0.69 10.97
CA ARG A 52 -13.87 -0.15 9.60
C ARG A 52 -15.08 -0.61 8.78
N TYR A 53 -15.33 0.01 7.63
CA TYR A 53 -16.31 -0.47 6.67
C TYR A 53 -15.76 -1.70 5.94
N LEU A 54 -16.48 -2.83 5.98
CA LEU A 54 -16.07 -4.07 5.31
C LEU A 54 -16.91 -4.33 4.05
N PRO A 55 -16.35 -5.00 3.03
CA PRO A 55 -17.12 -5.51 1.90
C PRO A 55 -18.25 -6.44 2.36
N ILE A 56 -19.32 -6.53 1.56
CA ILE A 56 -20.41 -7.48 1.79
C ILE A 56 -20.14 -8.73 0.95
N ASP A 57 -20.12 -9.91 1.56
CA ASP A 57 -20.00 -11.16 0.81
C ASP A 57 -21.33 -11.44 0.08
N LEU A 58 -21.25 -11.69 -1.21
CA LEU A 58 -22.40 -11.98 -2.08
C LEU A 58 -22.41 -13.44 -2.53
N THR A 59 -21.41 -14.24 -2.17
CA THR A 59 -21.14 -15.55 -2.78
C THR A 59 -22.35 -16.49 -2.70
N ASP A 60 -23.05 -16.51 -1.57
CA ASP A 60 -24.23 -17.37 -1.35
C ASP A 60 -25.54 -16.77 -1.91
N LEU A 61 -25.50 -15.53 -2.39
CA LEU A 61 -26.67 -14.80 -2.91
C LEU A 61 -26.68 -14.70 -4.45
N VAL A 62 -25.55 -14.99 -5.09
CA VAL A 62 -25.42 -15.04 -6.54
C VAL A 62 -25.93 -16.39 -7.06
N SER A 63 -26.77 -16.36 -8.08
CA SER A 63 -27.27 -17.55 -8.78
C SER A 63 -26.72 -17.67 -10.20
N GLU A 64 -26.78 -18.87 -10.78
CA GLU A 64 -26.49 -19.06 -12.21
C GLU A 64 -27.48 -18.24 -13.07
N GLY A 65 -26.96 -17.55 -14.09
CA GLY A 65 -27.75 -16.67 -14.95
C GLY A 65 -27.72 -15.20 -14.53
N GLU A 66 -28.81 -14.48 -14.80
CA GLU A 66 -28.90 -13.05 -14.52
C GLU A 66 -29.11 -12.79 -13.03
N ASN A 67 -28.36 -11.83 -12.49
CA ASN A 67 -28.48 -11.37 -11.11
C ASN A 67 -28.74 -9.86 -11.11
N GLU A 68 -29.62 -9.40 -10.22
CA GLU A 68 -30.03 -7.99 -10.16
C GLU A 68 -29.56 -7.33 -8.85
N LEU A 69 -28.66 -6.36 -8.96
CA LEU A 69 -28.26 -5.49 -7.85
C LEU A 69 -29.08 -4.19 -7.88
N LYS A 70 -30.00 -4.02 -6.93
CA LYS A 70 -30.76 -2.79 -6.72
C LYS A 70 -30.06 -1.89 -5.71
N ILE A 71 -29.89 -0.63 -6.06
CA ILE A 71 -29.35 0.41 -5.18
C ILE A 71 -30.46 1.43 -4.94
N VAL A 72 -30.93 1.51 -3.69
CA VAL A 72 -32.00 2.41 -3.28
C VAL A 72 -31.40 3.55 -2.47
N ILE A 73 -31.62 4.78 -2.91
CA ILE A 73 -31.12 5.97 -2.22
C ILE A 73 -32.28 6.69 -1.54
N ASN A 74 -32.31 6.61 -0.21
CA ASN A 74 -33.26 7.33 0.63
C ASN A 74 -32.84 8.80 0.74
N ARG A 75 -33.58 9.68 0.07
CA ARG A 75 -33.36 11.12 0.08
C ARG A 75 -34.70 11.85 0.10
N HIS A 76 -34.74 13.02 0.69
CA HIS A 76 -35.92 13.87 0.63
C HIS A 76 -36.18 14.32 -0.81
N SER A 77 -37.44 14.56 -1.17
CA SER A 77 -37.84 14.93 -2.53
C SER A 77 -37.22 16.24 -3.04
N THR A 78 -36.74 17.09 -2.13
CA THR A 78 -36.05 18.35 -2.43
C THR A 78 -34.53 18.23 -2.47
N ASP A 79 -33.96 17.10 -2.05
CA ASP A 79 -32.51 16.87 -2.12
C ASP A 79 -32.10 16.61 -3.58
N ARG A 80 -31.20 17.44 -4.08
CA ARG A 80 -30.64 17.40 -5.44
C ARG A 80 -29.15 17.06 -5.43
N SER A 81 -28.60 16.70 -4.27
CA SER A 81 -27.20 16.31 -4.14
C SER A 81 -26.89 15.08 -4.99
N THR A 82 -25.72 15.07 -5.60
CA THR A 82 -25.26 13.93 -6.39
C THR A 82 -24.90 12.78 -5.46
N PHE A 83 -25.28 11.57 -5.85
CA PHE A 83 -24.74 10.38 -5.20
C PHE A 83 -23.33 10.11 -5.73
N SER A 84 -22.34 10.71 -5.07
CA SER A 84 -20.93 10.65 -5.49
C SER A 84 -20.24 9.41 -4.91
N PHE A 85 -20.74 8.23 -5.26
CA PHE A 85 -20.14 6.94 -4.90
C PHE A 85 -20.14 6.00 -6.10
N ALA A 86 -19.09 5.19 -6.21
CA ALA A 86 -19.03 4.07 -7.12
C ALA A 86 -19.30 2.77 -6.34
N VAL A 87 -20.02 1.86 -6.98
CA VAL A 87 -20.38 0.56 -6.42
C VAL A 87 -19.91 -0.50 -7.40
N ALA A 88 -19.21 -1.52 -6.92
CA ALA A 88 -18.75 -2.62 -7.76
C ALA A 88 -19.00 -3.96 -7.07
N VAL A 89 -19.37 -4.95 -7.87
CA VAL A 89 -19.30 -6.37 -7.51
C VAL A 89 -17.94 -6.87 -7.94
N GLU A 90 -17.14 -7.29 -6.98
CA GLU A 90 -15.80 -7.80 -7.21
C GLU A 90 -15.81 -9.31 -7.23
N LEU A 91 -15.12 -9.85 -8.22
CA LEU A 91 -14.78 -11.26 -8.31
C LEU A 91 -13.40 -11.48 -7.67
N VAL A 92 -13.33 -12.33 -6.66
CA VAL A 92 -12.08 -12.66 -5.98
C VAL A 92 -11.76 -14.14 -6.18
N GLU A 93 -10.57 -14.40 -6.70
CA GLU A 93 -10.01 -15.73 -6.89
C GLU A 93 -8.82 -15.97 -5.97
N VAL A 94 -8.55 -17.26 -5.69
CA VAL A 94 -7.42 -17.69 -4.88
C VAL A 94 -6.37 -18.24 -5.81
N MET A 95 -5.14 -17.71 -5.70
CA MET A 95 -3.97 -18.24 -6.39
C MET A 95 -3.08 -19.00 -5.40
N SER A 96 -2.56 -20.15 -5.82
CA SER A 96 -1.55 -20.86 -5.04
C SER A 96 -0.22 -20.11 -5.06
N HIS A 97 0.62 -20.32 -4.04
CA HIS A 97 1.96 -19.75 -3.95
C HIS A 97 2.79 -19.97 -5.23
N GLU A 98 2.82 -21.22 -5.71
CA GLU A 98 3.51 -21.58 -6.95
C GLU A 98 2.93 -20.86 -8.18
N SER A 99 1.61 -20.72 -8.25
CA SER A 99 0.94 -20.02 -9.35
C SER A 99 1.30 -18.54 -9.39
N ILE A 100 1.43 -17.89 -8.22
CA ILE A 100 1.86 -16.50 -8.11
C ILE A 100 3.30 -16.36 -8.61
N ILE A 101 4.22 -17.21 -8.13
CA ILE A 101 5.62 -17.19 -8.57
C ILE A 101 5.72 -17.39 -10.09
N LYS A 102 4.94 -18.33 -10.65
CA LYS A 102 4.90 -18.59 -12.09
C LYS A 102 4.33 -17.41 -12.88
N ALA A 103 3.28 -16.76 -12.36
CA ALA A 103 2.67 -15.59 -12.98
C ALA A 103 3.64 -14.41 -13.00
N VAL A 104 4.26 -14.08 -11.86
CA VAL A 104 5.25 -12.99 -11.74
C VAL A 104 6.44 -13.22 -12.67
N ASN A 105 6.90 -14.46 -12.82
CA ASN A 105 7.98 -14.77 -13.75
C ASN A 105 7.60 -14.54 -15.21
N ARG A 106 6.32 -14.62 -15.56
CA ARG A 106 5.80 -14.24 -16.90
C ARG A 106 5.57 -12.73 -17.01
N GLN A 107 5.21 -12.07 -15.92
CA GLN A 107 4.98 -10.62 -15.82
C GLN A 107 6.30 -9.87 -15.58
N THR A 108 7.24 -10.00 -16.52
CA THR A 108 8.55 -9.34 -16.43
C THR A 108 8.56 -8.05 -17.23
N ILE A 109 9.02 -6.96 -16.61
CA ILE A 109 9.46 -5.75 -17.33
C ILE A 109 10.86 -6.08 -17.89
N PRO A 110 11.07 -6.09 -19.22
CA PRO A 110 12.39 -6.28 -19.80
C PRO A 110 13.41 -5.26 -19.28
N SER A 111 14.68 -5.65 -19.19
CA SER A 111 15.75 -4.78 -18.67
C SER A 111 15.82 -3.46 -19.43
N GLU A 112 15.79 -3.52 -20.76
CA GLU A 112 15.84 -2.35 -21.63
C GLU A 112 14.64 -1.43 -21.39
N LYS A 113 13.45 -1.99 -21.21
CA LYS A 113 12.23 -1.21 -20.93
C LYS A 113 12.31 -0.53 -19.57
N SER A 114 12.79 -1.24 -18.54
CA SER A 114 12.95 -0.66 -17.20
C SER A 114 13.95 0.50 -17.22
N LEU A 115 15.08 0.32 -17.90
CA LEU A 115 16.07 1.37 -18.10
C LEU A 115 15.52 2.56 -18.89
N ASP A 116 14.81 2.32 -20.00
CA ASP A 116 14.20 3.40 -20.79
C ASP A 116 13.18 4.21 -19.98
N ASP A 117 12.39 3.55 -19.14
CA ASP A 117 11.46 4.22 -18.24
C ASP A 117 12.18 5.07 -17.18
N ILE A 118 13.32 4.60 -16.66
CA ILE A 118 14.19 5.37 -15.75
C ILE A 118 14.76 6.60 -16.48
N LYS A 119 15.29 6.42 -17.69
CA LYS A 119 15.84 7.53 -18.51
C LYS A 119 14.80 8.59 -18.81
N LYS A 120 13.58 8.18 -19.19
CA LYS A 120 12.46 9.09 -19.41
C LYS A 120 12.09 9.87 -18.15
N ALA A 121 12.07 9.20 -17.00
CA ALA A 121 11.81 9.87 -15.72
C ALA A 121 12.90 10.90 -15.37
N LEU A 122 14.16 10.60 -15.70
CA LEU A 122 15.30 11.51 -15.48
C LEU A 122 15.32 12.70 -16.44
N ALA A 123 14.85 12.53 -17.68
CA ALA A 123 14.80 13.60 -18.68
C ALA A 123 13.75 14.69 -18.36
N GLY A 124 12.79 14.41 -17.48
CA GLY A 124 11.69 15.32 -17.15
C GLY A 124 10.61 15.38 -18.25
N PRO A 125 9.51 16.12 -18.02
CA PRO A 125 8.52 16.36 -19.06
C PRO A 125 9.19 17.10 -20.21
N SER A 126 9.09 16.55 -21.43
CA SER A 126 9.52 17.26 -22.64
C SER A 126 8.66 18.51 -22.79
N SER A 127 9.20 19.67 -22.42
CA SER A 127 8.57 20.97 -22.65
C SER A 127 8.53 21.23 -24.15
N ALA A 128 7.43 20.81 -24.78
CA ALA A 128 7.03 21.25 -26.12
C ALA A 128 6.30 22.60 -26.08
N ASN A 129 6.42 23.35 -24.98
CA ASN A 129 5.99 24.75 -24.90
C ASN A 129 7.12 25.57 -24.28
N ASP A 130 7.46 26.60 -25.04
CA ASP A 130 8.38 27.70 -24.78
C ASP A 130 7.88 28.50 -23.56
N ASP A 131 8.52 28.35 -22.40
CA ASP A 131 8.67 29.43 -21.42
C ASP A 131 9.78 29.08 -20.41
N ASP A 132 10.57 30.10 -20.07
CA ASP A 132 11.79 30.06 -19.26
C ASP A 132 11.55 29.62 -17.80
N ASP A 133 11.39 28.32 -17.58
CA ASP A 133 11.56 27.71 -16.26
C ASP A 133 12.81 26.82 -16.26
N ILE A 134 13.75 27.09 -15.35
CA ILE A 134 14.90 26.21 -15.08
C ILE A 134 14.36 24.82 -14.71
N VAL A 135 14.32 23.92 -15.70
CA VAL A 135 13.95 22.52 -15.47
C VAL A 135 15.09 21.88 -14.69
N MET A 136 14.88 21.71 -13.38
CA MET A 136 15.77 20.95 -12.51
C MET A 136 15.76 19.48 -12.95
N THR A 137 16.57 19.16 -13.95
CA THR A 137 16.79 17.79 -14.41
C THR A 137 17.51 17.06 -13.29
N SER A 138 16.85 16.06 -12.69
CA SER A 138 17.52 15.19 -11.71
C SER A 138 18.70 14.50 -12.40
N SER A 139 19.92 14.78 -11.94
CA SER A 139 21.15 14.29 -12.56
C SER A 139 21.34 12.78 -12.46
N SER A 140 20.59 12.11 -11.57
CA SER A 140 20.59 10.66 -11.41
C SER A 140 19.43 10.19 -10.54
N MET A 141 19.09 8.90 -10.63
CA MET A 141 18.06 8.24 -9.82
C MET A 141 18.73 7.32 -8.82
N ILE A 142 18.32 7.37 -7.56
CA ILE A 142 18.76 6.42 -6.53
C ILE A 142 17.72 5.31 -6.44
N ILE A 143 18.17 4.05 -6.49
CA ILE A 143 17.33 2.87 -6.27
C ILE A 143 17.85 2.13 -5.04
N LYS A 144 16.98 1.91 -4.07
CA LYS A 144 17.28 1.11 -2.88
C LYS A 144 17.20 -0.37 -3.24
N LEU A 145 18.21 -1.13 -2.86
CA LEU A 145 18.32 -2.56 -3.17
C LEU A 145 17.95 -3.44 -2.00
N PHE A 146 18.12 -2.97 -0.76
CA PHE A 146 17.70 -3.73 0.41
C PHE A 146 16.19 -3.85 0.45
N ASP A 147 15.72 -5.08 0.64
CA ASP A 147 14.30 -5.38 0.73
C ASP A 147 13.69 -4.61 1.92
N PRO A 148 12.63 -3.80 1.70
CA PRO A 148 12.04 -2.97 2.75
C PRO A 148 11.33 -3.76 3.86
N ILE A 149 11.11 -5.06 3.67
CA ILE A 149 10.46 -5.93 4.66
C ILE A 149 11.49 -6.45 5.65
N THR A 150 12.61 -6.99 5.15
CA THR A 150 13.68 -7.57 5.98
C THR A 150 14.72 -6.54 6.42
N CYS A 151 14.92 -5.46 5.65
CA CYS A 151 15.92 -4.41 5.87
C CYS A 151 17.37 -4.91 6.01
N ALA A 152 17.65 -6.16 5.63
CA ALA A 152 18.91 -6.84 5.94
C ALA A 152 19.71 -7.26 4.69
N GLN A 153 19.04 -7.51 3.57
CA GLN A 153 19.66 -8.04 2.36
C GLN A 153 18.99 -7.51 1.10
N ILE A 154 19.71 -7.59 -0.02
CA ILE A 154 19.12 -7.40 -1.34
C ILE A 154 18.08 -8.50 -1.62
N PHE A 155 17.03 -8.15 -2.35
CA PHE A 155 16.01 -9.08 -2.82
C PHE A 155 16.61 -10.30 -3.53
N THR A 156 15.92 -11.44 -3.45
CA THR A 156 16.13 -12.60 -4.32
C THR A 156 15.39 -12.43 -5.64
N LEU A 157 14.11 -12.09 -5.57
CA LEU A 157 13.28 -11.85 -6.75
C LEU A 157 12.72 -10.42 -6.69
N PRO A 158 13.31 -9.45 -7.43
CA PRO A 158 12.88 -8.06 -7.36
C PRO A 158 11.52 -7.89 -8.01
N VAL A 159 10.54 -7.50 -7.21
CA VAL A 159 9.20 -7.18 -7.69
C VAL A 159 8.78 -5.79 -7.24
N ARG A 160 7.84 -5.21 -7.99
CA ARG A 160 7.07 -4.03 -7.59
C ARG A 160 5.66 -4.13 -8.18
N GLY A 161 4.78 -3.21 -7.84
CA GLY A 161 3.48 -3.09 -8.50
C GLY A 161 3.62 -2.40 -9.86
N GLN A 162 2.80 -2.79 -10.83
CA GLN A 162 2.72 -2.07 -12.11
C GLN A 162 2.27 -0.60 -11.93
N PHE A 163 1.52 -0.33 -10.86
CA PHE A 163 1.03 1.00 -10.48
C PHE A 163 1.98 1.77 -9.56
N CYS A 164 3.13 1.19 -9.19
CA CYS A 164 4.12 1.88 -8.38
C CYS A 164 4.79 3.00 -9.18
N LEU A 165 4.87 4.19 -8.59
CA LEU A 165 5.63 5.32 -9.16
C LEU A 165 7.11 5.29 -8.77
N HIS A 166 7.47 4.59 -7.68
CA HIS A 166 8.86 4.35 -7.30
C HIS A 166 9.49 3.22 -8.13
N ARG A 167 10.82 3.20 -8.19
CA ARG A 167 11.62 2.14 -8.83
C ARG A 167 12.26 1.16 -7.84
N ASP A 168 12.18 1.45 -6.55
CA ASP A 168 12.62 0.54 -5.49
C ASP A 168 11.82 -0.78 -5.55
N PRO A 169 12.46 -1.95 -5.65
CA PRO A 169 11.80 -3.25 -5.56
C PRO A 169 11.58 -3.65 -4.10
N PHE A 170 10.81 -4.71 -3.91
CA PHE A 170 10.80 -5.53 -2.70
C PHE A 170 10.94 -7.01 -3.09
N ASP A 171 11.31 -7.87 -2.15
CA ASP A 171 11.43 -9.30 -2.43
C ASP A 171 10.06 -9.99 -2.50
N LEU A 172 9.84 -10.82 -3.52
CA LEU A 172 8.56 -11.52 -3.67
C LEU A 172 8.27 -12.48 -2.52
N GLU A 173 9.23 -13.32 -2.13
CA GLU A 173 8.98 -14.38 -1.14
C GLU A 173 8.71 -13.74 0.22
N MET A 174 9.55 -12.78 0.62
CA MET A 174 9.35 -12.02 1.86
C MET A 174 7.99 -11.31 1.86
N PHE A 175 7.57 -10.73 0.73
CA PHE A 175 6.26 -10.10 0.63
C PHE A 175 5.10 -11.08 0.79
N LEU A 176 5.19 -12.27 0.19
CA LEU A 176 4.16 -13.32 0.30
C LEU A 176 4.05 -13.88 1.72
N GLU A 177 5.16 -14.03 2.42
CA GLU A 177 5.20 -14.48 3.82
C GLU A 177 4.52 -13.50 4.77
N THR A 178 4.62 -12.19 4.52
CA THR A 178 3.97 -11.18 5.40
C THR A 178 2.50 -10.94 5.09
N ARG A 179 1.89 -11.65 4.11
CA ARG A 179 0.47 -11.43 3.78
C ARG A 179 -0.41 -11.85 4.95
N LYS A 180 -1.24 -10.92 5.42
CA LYS A 180 -2.19 -11.18 6.52
C LYS A 180 -3.18 -12.26 6.11
N ARG A 181 -3.37 -13.24 6.99
CA ARG A 181 -4.41 -14.27 6.91
C ARG A 181 -5.24 -14.20 8.19
N ASP A 182 -6.55 -14.35 8.08
CA ASP A 182 -7.41 -14.35 9.26
C ASP A 182 -7.25 -15.67 10.05
N HIS A 183 -6.99 -16.77 9.35
CA HIS A 183 -6.68 -18.07 9.95
C HIS A 183 -5.51 -18.77 9.26
N PRO A 184 -4.75 -19.63 9.97
CA PRO A 184 -3.75 -20.49 9.36
C PRO A 184 -4.35 -21.34 8.23
N GLY A 185 -3.68 -21.39 7.08
CA GLY A 185 -4.13 -22.13 5.89
C GLY A 185 -5.19 -21.43 5.06
N TRP A 186 -5.73 -20.29 5.48
CA TRP A 186 -6.67 -19.51 4.68
C TRP A 186 -5.95 -18.62 3.67
N PRO A 187 -6.62 -18.21 2.58
CA PRO A 187 -6.11 -17.20 1.65
C PRO A 187 -5.75 -15.89 2.36
N ALA A 188 -4.84 -15.14 1.77
CA ALA A 188 -4.51 -13.80 2.23
C ALA A 188 -5.72 -12.86 2.11
N VAL A 189 -5.87 -11.94 3.07
CA VAL A 189 -6.92 -10.92 3.06
C VAL A 189 -6.73 -10.01 1.85
N VAL A 190 -7.73 -9.96 0.97
CA VAL A 190 -7.68 -9.25 -0.33
C VAL A 190 -7.23 -7.80 -0.18
N ASP A 191 -7.76 -7.08 0.81
CA ASP A 191 -7.48 -5.64 0.98
C ASP A 191 -6.08 -5.35 1.56
N THR A 192 -5.26 -6.39 1.75
CA THR A 192 -3.88 -6.24 2.24
C THR A 192 -2.84 -6.32 1.14
N TRP A 193 -3.22 -6.56 -0.12
CA TRP A 193 -2.30 -6.60 -1.27
C TRP A 193 -1.85 -5.20 -1.71
N LEU A 194 -1.13 -4.53 -0.80
CA LEU A 194 -0.61 -3.17 -0.93
C LEU A 194 0.92 -3.18 -0.89
N CYS A 195 1.53 -2.35 -1.74
CA CYS A 195 2.98 -2.19 -1.81
C CYS A 195 3.53 -1.77 -0.43
N PRO A 196 4.59 -2.41 0.09
CA PRO A 196 5.18 -2.04 1.38
C PRO A 196 5.81 -0.64 1.38
N ILE A 197 6.09 -0.07 0.21
CA ILE A 197 6.74 1.24 0.05
C ILE A 197 5.70 2.35 -0.15
N CYS A 198 4.88 2.27 -1.20
CA CYS A 198 3.95 3.35 -1.57
C CYS A 198 2.47 3.01 -1.36
N ARG A 199 2.15 1.81 -0.86
CA ARG A 199 0.78 1.31 -0.69
C ARG A 199 -0.09 1.22 -1.95
N ALA A 200 0.48 1.36 -3.15
CA ALA A 200 -0.21 1.06 -4.40
C ALA A 200 -0.65 -0.42 -4.46
N CYS A 201 -1.66 -0.72 -5.27
CA CYS A 201 -2.14 -2.09 -5.47
C CYS A 201 -1.02 -2.99 -6.03
N VAL A 202 -0.84 -4.14 -5.38
CA VAL A 202 0.10 -5.20 -5.77
C VAL A 202 -0.56 -6.56 -5.66
N ALA A 203 -1.85 -6.65 -5.98
CA ALA A 203 -2.52 -7.93 -6.13
C ALA A 203 -1.74 -8.83 -7.11
N PRO A 204 -1.83 -10.18 -7.00
CA PRO A 204 -0.98 -11.08 -7.75
C PRO A 204 -0.87 -10.80 -9.26
N GLN A 205 -1.98 -10.38 -9.89
CA GLN A 205 -2.04 -10.04 -11.31
C GLN A 205 -1.33 -8.72 -11.69
N HIS A 206 -1.01 -7.88 -10.71
CA HIS A 206 -0.39 -6.56 -10.88
C HIS A 206 1.06 -6.49 -10.38
N LEU A 207 1.59 -7.59 -9.82
CA LEU A 207 3.00 -7.70 -9.49
C LEU A 207 3.80 -7.85 -10.78
N VAL A 208 4.92 -7.14 -10.86
CA VAL A 208 5.83 -7.20 -12.00
C VAL A 208 7.25 -7.42 -11.51
N LYS A 209 7.96 -8.34 -12.18
CA LYS A 209 9.39 -8.56 -11.97
C LYS A 209 10.19 -7.54 -12.79
N ASP A 210 11.17 -6.89 -12.17
CA ASP A 210 11.98 -5.89 -12.86
C ASP A 210 13.28 -6.51 -13.42
N GLY A 211 13.38 -6.63 -14.74
CA GLY A 211 14.51 -7.27 -15.41
C GLY A 211 15.83 -6.55 -15.22
N PHE A 212 15.83 -5.22 -15.15
CA PHE A 212 17.05 -4.45 -14.90
C PHE A 212 17.60 -4.76 -13.50
N LEU A 213 16.72 -4.84 -12.50
CA LEU A 213 17.13 -5.14 -11.14
C LEU A 213 17.57 -6.61 -10.94
N VAL A 214 17.05 -7.54 -11.76
CA VAL A 214 17.59 -8.91 -11.84
C VAL A 214 19.04 -8.90 -12.33
N GLU A 215 19.34 -8.12 -13.38
CA GLU A 215 20.70 -7.99 -13.91
C GLU A 215 21.64 -7.30 -12.92
N VAL A 216 21.20 -6.21 -12.28
CA VAL A 216 21.95 -5.52 -11.21
C VAL A 216 22.32 -6.50 -10.11
N ARG A 217 21.37 -7.29 -9.60
CA ARG A 217 21.62 -8.28 -8.56
C ARG A 217 22.68 -9.30 -9.00
N LYS A 218 22.57 -9.83 -10.22
CA LYS A 218 23.54 -10.79 -10.77
C LYS A 218 24.96 -10.20 -10.82
N VAL A 219 25.10 -8.97 -11.29
CA VAL A 219 26.41 -8.28 -11.35
C VAL A 219 26.98 -8.04 -9.94
N LEU A 220 26.14 -7.70 -8.96
CA LEU A 220 26.57 -7.54 -7.58
C LEU A 220 26.98 -8.88 -6.95
N GLU A 221 26.27 -9.96 -7.25
CA GLU A 221 26.60 -11.31 -6.79
C GLU A 221 27.97 -11.77 -7.31
N GLU A 222 28.20 -11.64 -8.63
CA GLU A 222 29.48 -11.98 -9.28
C GLU A 222 30.67 -11.19 -8.69
N LYS A 223 30.41 -9.99 -8.16
CA LYS A 223 31.42 -9.12 -7.53
C LYS A 223 31.52 -9.30 -6.01
N GLY A 224 30.70 -10.14 -5.39
CA GLY A 224 30.65 -10.30 -3.93
C GLY A 224 30.11 -9.07 -3.18
N LEU A 225 29.27 -8.25 -3.83
CA LEU A 225 28.76 -6.97 -3.34
C LEU A 225 27.26 -7.01 -2.98
N LEU A 226 26.74 -8.17 -2.57
CA LEU A 226 25.32 -8.32 -2.17
C LEU A 226 24.92 -7.47 -0.95
N GLY A 227 25.90 -6.97 -0.17
CA GLY A 227 25.68 -6.00 0.90
C GLY A 227 25.39 -4.57 0.42
N THR A 228 25.35 -4.32 -0.89
CA THR A 228 25.05 -3.00 -1.46
C THR A 228 23.62 -2.58 -1.16
N ARG A 229 23.45 -1.43 -0.50
CA ARG A 229 22.14 -0.90 -0.10
C ARG A 229 21.44 -0.11 -1.18
N MET A 230 22.20 0.55 -2.04
CA MET A 230 21.65 1.44 -3.06
C MET A 230 22.59 1.58 -4.26
N ILE A 231 21.99 1.84 -5.41
CA ILE A 231 22.69 2.23 -6.63
C ILE A 231 22.22 3.60 -7.10
N THR A 232 23.07 4.26 -7.86
CA THR A 232 22.75 5.48 -8.59
C THR A 232 22.75 5.17 -10.08
N VAL A 233 21.63 5.45 -10.75
CA VAL A 233 21.43 5.31 -12.21
C VAL A 233 21.51 6.69 -12.86
N ALA A 234 22.38 6.84 -13.85
CA ALA A 234 22.58 8.08 -14.59
C ALA A 234 21.62 8.20 -15.80
N PRO A 235 21.50 9.39 -16.42
CA PRO A 235 20.57 9.62 -17.54
C PRO A 235 20.89 8.81 -18.81
N ASP A 236 22.13 8.34 -18.95
CA ASP A 236 22.53 7.41 -20.03
C ASP A 236 22.13 5.95 -19.75
N GLY A 237 21.64 5.65 -18.54
CA GLY A 237 21.25 4.33 -18.05
C GLY A 237 22.40 3.55 -17.40
N SER A 238 23.60 4.11 -17.36
CA SER A 238 24.69 3.51 -16.58
C SER A 238 24.37 3.59 -15.08
N TRP A 239 24.86 2.63 -14.30
CA TRP A 239 24.65 2.63 -12.86
C TRP A 239 25.93 2.32 -12.10
N LYS A 240 26.02 2.82 -10.87
CA LYS A 240 27.11 2.55 -9.94
C LYS A 240 26.58 2.30 -8.54
N VAL A 241 27.34 1.55 -7.74
CA VAL A 241 27.10 1.46 -6.29
C VAL A 241 27.21 2.85 -5.69
N LYS A 242 26.22 3.22 -4.88
CA LYS A 242 26.30 4.45 -4.10
C LYS A 242 26.84 4.09 -2.72
N GLU A 243 28.01 4.64 -2.42
CA GLU A 243 28.63 4.53 -1.10
C GLU A 243 27.78 5.32 -0.10
N GLU A 244 27.50 4.71 1.05
CA GLU A 244 26.91 5.43 2.17
C GLU A 244 27.99 6.36 2.70
N ALA A 245 27.86 7.66 2.47
CA ALA A 245 28.54 8.63 3.32
C ALA A 245 28.07 8.32 4.75
N GLU A 246 29.00 8.23 5.70
CA GLU A 246 28.74 7.92 7.11
C GLU A 246 27.84 8.97 7.77
N GLU A 247 26.56 9.02 7.43
CA GLU A 247 25.52 9.73 8.18
C GLU A 247 25.06 8.83 9.35
N GLN A 248 26.02 8.40 10.16
CA GLN A 248 25.79 7.81 11.49
C GLN A 248 26.12 8.82 12.61
N ASN A 249 25.86 10.10 12.39
CA ASN A 249 26.00 11.09 13.45
C ASN A 249 24.72 11.92 13.55
N GLU A 250 24.16 11.93 14.77
CA GLU A 250 22.98 12.68 15.22
C GLU A 250 21.61 11.96 15.22
N ILE A 251 21.53 10.77 15.81
CA ILE A 251 20.43 10.52 16.76
C ILE A 251 20.99 10.76 18.16
N ARG A 252 20.99 12.02 18.55
CA ARG A 252 21.27 12.43 19.94
C ARG A 252 20.04 12.07 20.77
N PHE A 253 20.00 10.83 21.28
CA PHE A 253 19.07 10.49 22.34
C PHE A 253 19.32 11.46 23.51
N PRO A 254 18.33 12.23 23.97
CA PRO A 254 18.52 13.05 25.15
C PRO A 254 18.68 12.11 26.35
N ALA A 255 19.90 12.05 26.88
CA ALA A 255 20.19 11.37 28.13
C ALA A 255 19.34 12.02 29.23
N LEU A 256 18.38 11.27 29.75
CA LEU A 256 17.70 11.60 31.01
C LEU A 256 18.76 11.63 32.10
N LYS A 257 19.17 12.83 32.52
CA LYS A 257 19.93 13.01 33.75
C LYS A 257 19.01 12.59 34.90
N ARG A 258 19.31 11.43 35.48
CA ARG A 258 18.89 11.09 36.84
C ARG A 258 19.62 12.05 37.77
N GLU A 259 18.89 13.02 38.31
CA GLU A 259 19.34 13.75 39.50
C GLU A 259 19.04 12.88 40.71
N GLU A 260 20.07 12.23 41.24
CA GLU A 260 20.10 11.78 42.63
C GLU A 260 20.38 13.01 43.50
N ASN A 261 19.43 13.38 44.35
CA ASN A 261 19.69 14.24 45.50
C ASN A 261 18.97 13.62 46.70
N ASP A 262 19.77 13.02 47.57
CA ASP A 262 19.36 12.51 48.88
C ASP A 262 19.73 13.52 49.97
N ALA A 263 18.79 13.70 50.90
CA ALA A 263 18.91 14.30 52.24
C ALA A 263 19.15 15.84 52.31
N ASN A 264 18.50 16.63 53.17
CA ASN A 264 18.07 16.33 54.54
C ASN A 264 17.21 17.46 55.16
N VAL A 265 16.37 17.08 56.14
CA VAL A 265 15.89 17.82 57.34
C VAL A 265 14.64 18.76 57.30
N ASN A 266 13.58 18.23 57.93
CA ASN A 266 12.63 18.80 58.92
C ASN A 266 11.29 19.46 58.55
N SER A 267 10.26 18.68 58.89
CA SER A 267 9.27 18.91 59.97
C SER A 267 7.88 19.46 59.64
N ALA A 268 6.92 18.75 60.24
CA ALA A 268 5.57 19.15 60.64
C ALA A 268 4.50 19.33 59.55
N ALA A 269 3.59 18.36 59.46
CA ALA A 269 2.23 18.43 60.05
C ALA A 269 1.24 17.59 59.22
N GLU A 270 0.58 16.67 59.91
CA GLU A 270 -0.53 15.86 59.41
C GLU A 270 -1.71 16.72 58.96
N LYS A 271 -2.41 16.28 57.91
CA LYS A 271 -3.87 16.25 57.90
C LYS A 271 -4.38 15.25 56.86
N SER A 272 -5.18 14.30 57.34
CA SER A 272 -5.90 13.32 56.51
C SER A 272 -7.09 13.99 55.83
N SER A 273 -7.45 13.50 54.64
CA SER A 273 -8.79 13.69 54.07
C SER A 273 -9.13 12.55 53.11
N GLU A 274 -10.24 11.87 53.41
CA GLU A 274 -10.84 10.72 52.71
C GLU A 274 -11.31 11.05 51.26
N PRO A 275 -11.54 10.02 50.41
CA PRO A 275 -11.96 10.21 49.02
C PRO A 275 -13.47 10.51 48.89
N ALA A 276 -13.81 11.44 48.01
CA ALA A 276 -15.18 11.80 47.66
C ALA A 276 -15.79 10.81 46.64
N VAL A 277 -16.95 10.25 46.98
CA VAL A 277 -17.83 9.48 46.09
C VAL A 277 -18.76 10.45 45.37
N ILE A 278 -18.82 10.38 44.04
CA ILE A 278 -19.77 11.16 43.23
C ILE A 278 -20.90 10.22 42.79
N ALA A 279 -22.12 10.50 43.24
CA ALA A 279 -23.34 9.91 42.71
C ALA A 279 -23.75 10.68 41.43
N ILE A 280 -24.25 9.93 40.46
CA ILE A 280 -24.75 10.45 39.18
C ILE A 280 -26.27 10.24 39.20
N ASP A 281 -27.03 11.33 39.02
CA ASP A 281 -28.46 11.29 38.68
C ASP A 281 -28.66 10.95 37.18
#